data_AF-A0A1Q8RYM8-F1
#
_entry.id   AF-A0A1Q8RYM8-F1
#
_cell.length_a   1.000
_cell.length_b   1.000
_cell.length_c   1.000
_cell.angle_alpha   90.00
_cell.angle_beta   90.00
_cell.angle_gamma   90.00
#
_symmetry.space_group_name_H-M   'P 1'
#
loop_
_entity.id
_entity.type
_entity.pdbx_description
1 polymer ?
#
loop_
_entity_poly.entity_id
_entity_poly.type
_entity_poly.pdbx_seq_one_letter_code
_entity_poly.pdbx_strand_id
1 'polypeptide(L)'
;MSDRRWYIETSPDGRHQFVSIKRSRSHHYYDRPRHHHEFRCRDDCARVTRTEWNDLVERECKLREANDGLTRDNYTLKCELQSSDAEGRRLSGLVTALQTENQALRDENASLRCSAENAGGHASKHLREIEKLKQKLCKAEKERDGLLDRVRELSRHAHHGVSERIEELRRLVIAWERKFDVVDDHNKRLRRDIEHQRCIIAEQDDRIRAYERVLRRHGFL
;
A
#
# COMPACT_ATOMS: atom_id res chain seq x y z
N MET A 1 -35.18 -59.93 -57.31
CA MET A 1 -34.22 -59.73 -56.21
C MET A 1 -34.75 -58.60 -55.34
N SER A 2 -35.12 -58.86 -54.09
CA SER A 2 -35.71 -57.84 -53.21
C SER A 2 -34.61 -57.04 -52.54
N ASP A 3 -34.53 -55.75 -52.85
CA ASP A 3 -33.60 -54.80 -52.24
C ASP A 3 -33.98 -54.55 -50.77
N ARG A 4 -33.21 -55.11 -49.83
CA ARG A 4 -33.44 -54.95 -48.38
C ARG A 4 -32.63 -53.74 -47.89
N ARG A 5 -33.33 -52.65 -47.56
CA ARG A 5 -32.74 -51.50 -46.85
C ARG A 5 -32.45 -51.85 -45.40
N TRP A 6 -31.21 -51.64 -44.98
CA TRP A 6 -30.75 -51.78 -43.60
C TRP A 6 -30.64 -50.40 -42.93
N TYR A 7 -31.03 -50.32 -41.66
CA TYR A 7 -30.93 -49.11 -40.83
C TYR A 7 -30.11 -49.41 -39.58
N ILE A 8 -29.37 -48.41 -39.10
CA ILE A 8 -28.53 -48.51 -37.90
C ILE A 8 -29.15 -47.62 -36.81
N GLU A 9 -29.47 -48.22 -35.67
CA GLU A 9 -29.91 -47.51 -34.47
C GLU A 9 -28.91 -47.72 -33.33
N THR A 10 -28.82 -46.76 -32.42
CA THR A 10 -27.92 -46.81 -31.26
C THR A 10 -28.72 -47.20 -30.02
N SER A 11 -28.37 -48.33 -29.40
CA SER A 11 -28.96 -48.82 -28.15
C SER A 11 -28.75 -47.81 -27.00
N PRO A 12 -29.59 -47.80 -25.94
CA PRO A 12 -29.36 -47.01 -24.73
C PRO A 12 -27.95 -47.17 -24.11
N ASP A 13 -27.26 -48.26 -24.42
CA ASP A 13 -25.91 -48.59 -23.96
C ASP A 13 -24.80 -48.07 -24.90
N GLY A 14 -25.15 -47.27 -25.91
CA GLY A 14 -24.22 -46.66 -26.88
C GLY A 14 -23.73 -47.59 -27.99
N ARG A 15 -24.23 -48.83 -28.09
CA ARG A 15 -23.84 -49.79 -29.14
C ARG A 15 -24.76 -49.72 -30.36
N HIS A 16 -24.16 -49.66 -31.56
CA HIS A 16 -24.91 -49.70 -32.82
C HIS A 16 -25.42 -51.11 -33.11
N GLN A 17 -26.72 -51.24 -33.42
CA GLN A 17 -27.35 -52.49 -33.86
C GLN A 17 -28.03 -52.30 -35.23
N PHE A 18 -27.92 -53.33 -36.08
CA PHE A 18 -28.60 -53.37 -37.37
C PHE A 18 -30.02 -53.91 -37.18
N VAL A 19 -31.03 -53.10 -37.52
CA VAL A 19 -32.43 -53.47 -37.37
C VAL A 19 -33.08 -53.60 -38.74
N SER A 20 -33.65 -54.77 -39.04
CA SER A 20 -34.45 -54.97 -40.25
C SER A 20 -35.93 -54.79 -39.91
N ILE A 21 -36.59 -53.78 -40.48
CA ILE A 21 -38.03 -53.60 -40.32
C ILE A 21 -38.74 -54.75 -41.03
N LYS A 22 -39.27 -55.70 -40.26
CA LYS A 22 -40.18 -56.72 -40.79
C LYS A 22 -41.52 -56.04 -41.07
N ARG A 23 -41.83 -55.84 -42.36
CA ARG A 23 -43.16 -55.40 -42.80
C ARG A 23 -44.20 -56.42 -42.32
N SER A 24 -45.12 -55.97 -41.47
CA SER A 24 -46.29 -56.71 -41.00
C SER A 24 -47.08 -57.22 -42.20
N ARG A 25 -47.29 -58.54 -42.29
CA ARG A 25 -48.17 -59.14 -43.29
C ARG A 25 -49.61 -58.99 -42.80
N SER A 26 -50.44 -58.28 -43.55
CA SER A 26 -51.89 -58.22 -43.32
C SER A 26 -52.53 -59.60 -43.52
N HIS A 27 -53.33 -60.05 -42.56
CA HIS A 27 -54.19 -61.23 -42.69
C HIS A 27 -55.44 -60.87 -43.52
N HIS A 28 -55.65 -61.59 -44.62
CA HIS A 28 -56.90 -61.57 -45.37
C HIS A 28 -57.83 -62.63 -44.78
N TYR A 29 -58.95 -62.20 -44.19
CA TYR A 29 -60.08 -63.08 -43.92
C TYR A 29 -60.82 -63.35 -45.23
N TYR A 30 -60.99 -64.63 -45.58
CA TYR A 30 -61.82 -65.07 -46.69
C TYR A 30 -63.27 -65.21 -46.23
N ASP A 31 -64.08 -64.17 -46.40
CA ASP A 31 -65.55 -64.32 -46.37
C ASP A 31 -66.07 -64.68 -47.77
N ARG A 32 -66.81 -65.79 -47.85
CA ARG A 32 -67.51 -66.24 -49.08
C ARG A 32 -68.71 -65.34 -49.37
N PRO A 33 -68.89 -64.80 -50.59
CA PRO A 33 -70.11 -64.08 -50.96
C PRO A 33 -71.22 -65.03 -51.44
N ARG A 34 -72.46 -64.78 -50.97
CA ARG A 34 -73.69 -65.29 -51.59
C ARG A 34 -73.95 -64.56 -52.91
N HIS A 35 -74.36 -65.32 -53.92
CA HIS A 35 -74.70 -64.87 -55.27
C HIS A 35 -75.87 -63.90 -55.30
N HIS A 36 -75.67 -62.69 -55.84
CA HIS A 36 -76.73 -61.91 -56.48
C HIS A 36 -76.19 -61.09 -57.68
N HIS A 37 -76.71 -61.43 -58.85
CA HIS A 37 -76.77 -60.69 -60.13
C HIS A 37 -75.50 -59.99 -60.68
N GLU A 38 -74.81 -60.68 -61.60
CA GLU A 38 -73.77 -60.11 -62.46
C GLU A 38 -74.34 -59.17 -63.53
N PHE A 39 -74.18 -57.86 -63.33
CA PHE A 39 -73.95 -56.95 -64.45
C PHE A 39 -72.50 -57.13 -64.90
N ARG A 40 -72.29 -57.70 -66.08
CA ARG A 40 -70.95 -57.91 -66.66
C ARG A 40 -70.29 -56.57 -67.00
N CYS A 41 -69.40 -56.12 -66.13
CA CYS A 41 -68.37 -55.13 -66.47
C CYS A 41 -67.14 -55.85 -67.06
N ARG A 42 -66.45 -55.24 -68.03
CA ARG A 42 -65.29 -55.81 -68.74
C ARG A 42 -64.18 -56.26 -67.77
N ASP A 43 -63.31 -57.20 -68.17
CA ASP A 43 -62.26 -57.77 -67.29
C ASP A 43 -61.23 -56.75 -66.75
N ASP A 44 -61.17 -55.53 -67.30
CA ASP A 44 -60.37 -54.40 -66.78
C ASP A 44 -61.15 -53.46 -65.82
N CYS A 45 -62.36 -53.84 -65.43
CA CYS A 45 -63.22 -53.04 -64.56
C CYS A 45 -62.80 -53.20 -63.11
N ALA A 46 -62.45 -52.11 -62.45
CA ALA A 46 -61.97 -52.09 -61.06
C ALA A 46 -62.97 -52.65 -60.02
N ARG A 47 -64.22 -52.96 -60.42
CA ARG A 47 -65.32 -53.46 -59.57
C ARG A 47 -65.50 -52.66 -58.26
N VAL A 48 -65.24 -51.36 -58.31
CA VAL A 48 -65.46 -50.44 -57.19
C VAL A 48 -66.82 -49.77 -57.37
N THR A 49 -67.67 -49.86 -56.36
CA THR A 49 -68.94 -49.12 -56.33
C THR A 49 -68.65 -47.63 -56.20
N ARG A 50 -69.56 -46.77 -56.68
CA ARG A 50 -69.39 -45.31 -56.61
C ARG A 50 -69.24 -44.81 -55.16
N THR A 51 -69.86 -45.50 -54.21
CA THR A 51 -69.73 -45.24 -52.77
C THR A 51 -68.33 -45.58 -52.26
N GLU A 52 -67.79 -46.75 -52.59
CA GLU A 52 -66.42 -47.14 -52.21
C GLU A 52 -65.37 -46.21 -52.81
N TRP A 53 -65.59 -45.73 -54.04
CA TRP A 53 -64.72 -44.73 -54.66
C TRP A 53 -64.76 -43.40 -53.91
N ASN A 54 -65.96 -42.89 -53.58
CA ASN A 54 -66.12 -41.66 -52.82
C ASN A 54 -65.49 -41.75 -51.42
N ASP A 55 -65.68 -42.88 -50.72
CA ASP A 55 -65.06 -43.13 -49.42
C ASP A 55 -63.53 -43.13 -49.51
N LEU A 56 -62.99 -43.68 -50.59
CA LEU A 56 -61.55 -43.74 -50.82
C LEU A 56 -60.99 -42.35 -51.11
N VAL A 57 -61.69 -41.53 -51.91
CA VAL A 57 -61.35 -40.13 -52.16
C VAL A 57 -61.41 -39.31 -50.86
N GLU A 58 -62.45 -39.48 -50.04
CA GLU A 58 -62.57 -38.74 -48.78
C GLU A 58 -61.46 -39.10 -47.79
N ARG A 59 -61.10 -40.39 -47.67
CA ARG A 59 -59.95 -40.82 -46.87
C ARG A 59 -58.65 -40.25 -47.40
N GLU A 60 -58.48 -40.22 -48.72
CA GLU A 60 -57.29 -39.67 -49.36
C GLU A 60 -57.14 -38.18 -49.08
N CYS A 61 -58.23 -37.41 -49.20
CA CYS A 61 -58.27 -36.00 -48.80
C CYS A 61 -57.89 -35.82 -47.32
N LYS A 62 -58.50 -36.58 -46.41
CA LYS A 62 -58.18 -36.51 -44.96
C LYS A 62 -56.72 -36.84 -44.67
N LEU A 63 -56.16 -37.84 -45.36
CA LEU A 63 -54.76 -38.22 -45.22
C LEU A 63 -53.83 -37.12 -45.76
N ARG A 64 -54.18 -36.47 -46.88
CA ARG A 64 -53.43 -35.31 -47.39
C ARG A 64 -53.45 -34.15 -46.42
N GLU A 65 -54.63 -33.77 -45.92
CA GLU A 65 -54.77 -32.69 -44.94
C GLU A 65 -53.97 -32.95 -43.67
N ALA A 66 -54.02 -34.19 -43.15
CA ALA A 66 -53.24 -34.59 -41.98
C ALA A 66 -51.73 -34.56 -42.26
N ASN A 67 -51.29 -35.02 -43.43
CA ASN A 67 -49.89 -35.00 -43.83
C ASN A 67 -49.37 -33.55 -44.01
N ASP A 68 -50.17 -32.67 -44.60
CA ASP A 68 -49.85 -31.25 -44.72
C ASP A 68 -49.75 -30.59 -43.33
N GLY A 69 -50.65 -30.93 -42.41
CA GLY A 69 -50.59 -30.52 -41.00
C GLY A 69 -49.29 -30.97 -40.34
N LEU A 70 -49.00 -32.27 -40.38
CA LEU A 70 -47.79 -32.84 -39.81
C LEU A 70 -46.51 -32.26 -40.43
N THR A 71 -46.53 -31.94 -41.72
CA THR A 71 -45.38 -31.33 -42.41
C THR A 71 -45.10 -29.91 -41.90
N ARG A 72 -46.16 -29.11 -41.69
CA ARG A 72 -46.02 -27.77 -41.08
C ARG A 72 -45.51 -27.87 -39.65
N ASP A 73 -46.10 -28.75 -38.84
CA ASP A 73 -45.67 -28.94 -37.44
C ASP A 73 -44.22 -29.41 -37.36
N ASN A 74 -43.82 -30.35 -38.23
CA ASN A 74 -42.44 -30.82 -38.30
C ASN A 74 -41.45 -29.70 -38.67
N TYR A 75 -41.84 -28.82 -39.60
CA TYR A 75 -41.05 -27.65 -39.96
C TYR A 75 -40.93 -26.67 -38.79
N THR A 76 -42.04 -26.35 -38.11
CA THR A 76 -42.06 -25.48 -36.94
C THR A 76 -41.15 -26.02 -35.83
N LEU A 77 -41.29 -27.30 -35.47
CA LEU A 77 -40.45 -27.94 -34.45
C LEU A 77 -38.96 -27.92 -34.81
N LYS A 78 -38.62 -28.08 -36.10
CA LYS A 78 -37.22 -27.96 -36.56
C LYS A 78 -36.69 -26.54 -36.37
N CYS A 79 -37.48 -25.52 -36.71
CA CYS A 79 -37.12 -24.13 -36.52
C CYS A 79 -36.95 -23.78 -35.03
N GLU A 80 -37.86 -24.26 -34.18
CA GLU A 80 -37.79 -24.07 -32.73
C GLU A 80 -36.56 -24.76 -32.13
N LEU A 81 -36.26 -25.99 -32.54
CA LEU A 81 -35.06 -26.71 -32.11
C LEU A 81 -33.79 -25.94 -32.51
N GLN A 82 -33.70 -25.46 -33.75
CA GLN A 82 -32.56 -24.66 -34.20
C GLN A 82 -32.40 -23.36 -33.40
N SER A 83 -33.51 -22.70 -33.07
CA SER A 83 -33.52 -21.49 -32.24
C SER A 83 -33.03 -21.81 -30.82
N SER A 84 -33.54 -22.88 -30.22
CA SER A 84 -33.13 -23.36 -28.90
C SER A 84 -31.64 -23.73 -28.86
N ASP A 85 -31.13 -24.42 -29.88
CA ASP A 85 -29.71 -24.79 -29.99
C ASP A 85 -28.80 -23.56 -30.17
N ALA A 86 -29.28 -22.52 -30.88
CA ALA A 86 -28.56 -21.26 -30.99
C ALA A 86 -28.49 -20.54 -29.63
N GLU A 87 -29.61 -20.49 -28.91
CA GLU A 87 -29.69 -19.86 -27.59
C GLU A 87 -28.87 -20.62 -26.54
N GLY A 88 -28.90 -21.96 -26.56
CA GLY A 88 -28.09 -22.80 -25.68
C GLY A 88 -26.59 -22.54 -25.86
N ARG A 89 -26.13 -22.40 -27.11
CA ARG A 89 -24.73 -22.01 -27.40
C ARG A 89 -24.41 -20.60 -26.90
N ARG A 90 -25.32 -19.64 -27.07
CA ARG A 90 -25.15 -18.27 -26.59
C ARG A 90 -25.01 -18.24 -25.07
N LEU A 91 -25.91 -18.91 -24.35
CA LEU A 91 -25.89 -18.99 -22.89
C LEU A 91 -24.64 -19.71 -22.37
N SER A 92 -24.22 -20.80 -23.02
CA SER A 92 -22.97 -21.50 -22.66
C SER A 92 -21.74 -20.59 -22.80
N GLY A 93 -21.67 -19.79 -23.87
CA GLY A 93 -20.63 -18.78 -24.04
C GLY A 93 -20.65 -17.72 -22.93
N LEU A 94 -21.85 -17.22 -22.58
CA LEU A 94 -22.01 -16.23 -21.52
C LEU A 94 -21.59 -16.78 -20.15
N VAL A 95 -21.98 -18.02 -19.82
CA VAL A 95 -21.59 -18.68 -18.56
C VAL A 95 -20.06 -18.77 -18.47
N THR A 96 -19.39 -19.15 -19.55
CA THR A 96 -17.93 -19.24 -19.59
C THR A 96 -17.29 -17.87 -19.39
N ALA A 97 -17.78 -16.83 -20.07
CA ALA A 97 -17.27 -15.46 -19.91
C ALA A 97 -17.44 -14.96 -18.47
N LEU A 98 -18.63 -15.12 -17.89
CA LEU A 98 -18.90 -14.72 -16.51
C LEU A 98 -18.04 -15.48 -15.50
N GLN A 99 -17.76 -16.78 -15.73
CA GLN A 99 -16.86 -17.55 -14.88
C GLN A 99 -15.43 -17.00 -14.92
N THR A 100 -14.91 -16.65 -16.09
CA THR A 100 -13.58 -16.05 -16.22
C THR A 100 -13.47 -14.69 -15.53
N GLU A 101 -14.49 -13.84 -15.67
CA GLU A 101 -14.56 -12.55 -14.98
C GLU A 101 -14.65 -12.73 -13.46
N ASN A 102 -15.47 -13.68 -13.00
CA ASN A 102 -15.58 -13.99 -11.58
C ASN A 102 -14.26 -14.48 -10.99
N GLN A 103 -13.47 -15.24 -11.76
CA GLN A 103 -12.15 -15.69 -11.31
C GLN A 103 -11.17 -14.51 -11.23
N ALA A 104 -11.12 -13.66 -12.26
CA ALA A 104 -10.28 -12.47 -12.25
C ALA A 104 -10.58 -11.53 -11.06
N LEU A 105 -11.87 -11.31 -10.77
CA LEU A 105 -12.30 -10.51 -9.60
C LEU A 105 -11.91 -11.14 -8.26
N ARG A 106 -11.89 -12.49 -8.17
CA ARG A 106 -11.39 -13.19 -6.97
C ARG A 106 -9.90 -13.01 -6.79
N ASP A 107 -9.14 -13.13 -7.88
CA ASP A 107 -7.68 -12.97 -7.86
C ASP A 107 -7.29 -11.53 -7.50
N GLU A 108 -7.99 -10.54 -8.06
CA GLU A 108 -7.82 -9.13 -7.69
C GLU A 108 -8.16 -8.87 -6.22
N ASN A 109 -9.28 -9.41 -5.72
CA ASN A 109 -9.62 -9.30 -4.29
C ASN A 109 -8.54 -9.90 -3.39
N ALA A 110 -7.99 -11.06 -3.76
CA ALA A 110 -6.91 -11.70 -3.01
C ALA A 110 -5.65 -10.83 -2.99
N SER A 111 -5.27 -10.28 -4.15
CA SER A 111 -4.14 -9.36 -4.29
C SER A 111 -4.31 -8.10 -3.43
N LEU A 112 -5.50 -7.47 -3.47
CA LEU A 112 -5.82 -6.29 -2.67
C LEU A 112 -5.77 -6.56 -1.17
N ARG A 113 -6.27 -7.72 -0.73
CA ARG A 113 -6.19 -8.14 0.68
C ARG A 113 -4.73 -8.30 1.14
N CYS A 114 -3.90 -9.01 0.37
CA CYS A 114 -2.48 -9.14 0.68
C CYS A 114 -1.77 -7.78 0.71
N SER A 115 -2.08 -6.88 -0.23
CA SER A 115 -1.53 -5.52 -0.24
C SER A 115 -1.95 -4.72 1.00
N ALA A 116 -3.22 -4.81 1.40
CA ALA A 116 -3.73 -4.13 2.59
C ALA A 116 -3.08 -4.66 3.89
N GLU A 117 -2.90 -5.98 4.01
CA GLU A 117 -2.20 -6.60 5.14
C GLU A 117 -0.75 -6.14 5.22
N ASN A 118 -0.03 -6.11 4.09
CA ASN A 118 1.34 -5.61 4.01
C ASN A 118 1.43 -4.13 4.40
N ALA A 119 0.53 -3.29 3.87
CA ALA A 119 0.46 -1.87 4.21
C ALA A 119 0.19 -1.65 5.71
N GLY A 120 -0.70 -2.45 6.31
CA GLY A 120 -0.96 -2.44 7.75
C GLY A 120 0.28 -2.78 8.59
N GLY A 121 1.06 -3.78 8.15
CA GLY A 121 2.35 -4.13 8.76
C GLY A 121 3.36 -2.99 8.72
N HIS A 122 3.50 -2.32 7.57
CA HIS A 122 4.36 -1.15 7.43
C HIS A 122 3.89 0.03 8.28
N ALA A 123 2.59 0.32 8.32
CA ALA A 123 2.03 1.39 9.15
C ALA A 123 2.34 1.18 10.65
N SER A 124 2.18 -0.05 11.16
CA SER A 124 2.53 -0.39 12.55
C SER A 124 4.02 -0.17 12.84
N LYS A 125 4.90 -0.56 11.90
CA LYS A 125 6.35 -0.34 12.03
C LYS A 125 6.68 1.16 12.07
N HIS A 126 6.10 1.96 11.17
CA HIS A 126 6.30 3.41 11.15
C HIS A 126 5.78 4.08 12.42
N LEU A 127 4.62 3.68 12.95
CA LEU A 127 4.12 4.19 14.23
C LEU A 127 5.09 3.92 15.39
N ARG A 128 5.68 2.71 15.45
CA ARG A 128 6.71 2.39 16.46
C ARG A 128 7.99 3.22 16.29
N GLU A 129 8.40 3.49 15.05
CA GLU A 129 9.56 4.34 14.77
C GLU A 129 9.30 5.80 15.16
N ILE A 130 8.12 6.34 14.85
CA ILE A 130 7.68 7.67 15.26
C ILE A 130 7.72 7.80 16.79
N GLU A 131 7.18 6.81 17.51
CA GLU A 131 7.17 6.84 18.97
C GLU A 131 8.58 6.81 19.57
N LYS A 132 9.48 5.99 19.00
CA LYS A 132 10.91 6.00 19.38
C LYS A 132 11.56 7.35 19.14
N LEU A 133 11.27 8.00 18.01
CA LEU A 133 11.81 9.31 17.67
C LEU A 133 11.28 10.40 18.62
N LYS A 134 9.99 10.38 18.95
CA LYS A 134 9.40 11.29 19.95
C LYS A 134 10.09 11.17 21.32
N GLN A 135 10.35 9.95 21.77
CA GLN A 135 11.06 9.72 23.03
C GLN A 135 12.49 10.26 23.00
N LYS A 136 13.21 10.08 21.88
CA LYS A 136 14.55 10.64 21.70
C LYS A 136 14.53 12.17 21.70
N LEU A 137 13.57 12.77 20.99
CA LEU A 137 13.38 14.21 20.94
C LEU A 137 13.12 14.78 22.34
N CYS A 138 12.20 14.18 23.10
CA CYS A 138 11.90 14.61 24.46
C CYS A 138 13.13 14.54 25.39
N LYS A 139 13.98 13.52 25.25
CA LYS A 139 15.25 13.44 26.00
C LYS A 139 16.21 14.57 25.61
N ALA A 140 16.39 14.79 24.31
CA ALA A 140 17.25 15.85 23.80
C ALA A 140 16.76 17.25 24.21
N GLU A 141 15.45 17.48 24.22
CA GLU A 141 14.86 18.74 24.71
C GLU A 141 15.14 18.97 26.19
N LYS A 142 14.99 17.94 27.03
CA LYS A 142 15.33 18.03 28.46
C LYS A 142 16.82 18.30 28.69
N GLU A 143 17.70 17.65 27.93
CA GLU A 143 19.13 17.89 27.98
C GLU A 143 19.48 19.32 27.54
N ARG A 144 18.89 19.80 26.45
CA ARG A 144 19.03 21.20 26.00
C ARG A 144 18.62 22.17 27.09
N ASP A 145 17.46 21.96 27.70
CA ASP A 145 16.94 22.87 28.73
C ASP A 145 17.82 22.87 29.98
N GLY A 146 18.29 21.68 30.41
CA GLY A 146 19.26 21.56 31.51
C GLY A 146 20.59 22.26 31.21
N LEU A 147 21.10 22.16 29.97
CA LEU A 147 22.30 22.87 29.55
C LEU A 147 22.08 24.40 29.52
N LEU A 148 20.92 24.86 29.04
CA LEU A 148 20.58 26.29 29.05
C LEU A 148 20.54 26.85 30.48
N ASP A 149 19.94 26.12 31.42
CA ASP A 149 19.90 26.53 32.82
C ASP A 149 21.30 26.55 33.44
N ARG A 150 22.16 25.58 33.09
CA ARG A 150 23.55 25.58 33.54
C ARG A 150 24.34 26.77 32.98
N VAL A 151 24.16 27.10 31.71
CA VAL A 151 24.80 28.28 31.09
C VAL A 151 24.33 29.58 31.76
N ARG A 152 23.03 29.69 32.09
CA ARG A 152 22.50 30.84 32.83
C ARG A 152 23.11 30.96 34.22
N GLU A 153 23.25 29.84 34.94
CA GLU A 153 23.88 29.82 36.26
C GLU A 153 25.35 30.22 36.22
N LEU A 154 26.13 29.63 35.31
CA LEU A 154 27.54 29.97 35.12
C LEU A 154 27.72 31.43 34.70
N SER A 155 26.86 31.92 33.80
CA SER A 155 26.85 33.33 33.41
C SER A 155 26.59 34.24 34.63
N ARG A 156 25.60 33.92 35.47
CA ARG A 156 25.34 34.69 36.69
C ARG A 156 26.53 34.69 37.64
N HIS A 157 27.16 33.54 37.85
CA HIS A 157 28.33 33.41 38.74
C HIS A 157 29.55 34.18 38.21
N ALA A 158 29.81 34.13 36.90
CA ALA A 158 30.87 34.91 36.27
C ALA A 158 30.60 36.43 36.40
N HIS A 159 29.37 36.86 36.15
CA HIS A 159 29.02 38.28 36.22
C HIS A 159 29.11 38.83 37.63
N HIS A 160 28.54 38.14 38.63
CA HIS A 160 28.48 38.68 39.99
C HIS A 160 29.74 38.30 40.79
N GLY A 161 30.05 37.00 40.90
CA GLY A 161 31.14 36.55 41.78
C GLY A 161 32.53 36.97 41.29
N VAL A 162 32.82 36.80 40.00
CA VAL A 162 34.17 37.11 39.48
C VAL A 162 34.34 38.61 39.26
N SER A 163 33.36 39.31 38.70
CA SER A 163 33.49 40.76 38.47
C SER A 163 33.56 41.54 39.78
N GLU A 164 32.74 41.22 40.78
CA GLU A 164 32.82 41.89 42.10
C GLU A 164 34.18 41.67 42.74
N ARG A 165 34.73 40.45 42.65
CA ARG A 165 36.07 40.16 43.17
C ARG A 165 37.16 40.93 42.43
N ILE A 166 37.07 41.05 41.10
CA ILE A 166 37.99 41.86 40.30
C ILE A 166 37.90 43.33 40.73
N GLU A 167 36.70 43.87 40.91
CA GLU A 167 36.51 45.25 41.37
C GLU A 167 37.08 45.49 42.77
N GLU A 168 36.85 44.56 43.70
CA GLU A 168 37.43 44.61 45.05
C GLU A 168 38.96 44.63 45.00
N LEU A 169 39.57 43.72 44.23
CA LEU A 169 41.02 43.66 44.06
C LEU A 169 41.57 44.95 43.43
N ARG A 170 40.88 45.52 42.43
CA ARG A 170 41.25 46.82 41.84
C ARG A 170 41.25 47.93 42.88
N ARG A 171 40.24 47.99 43.75
CA ARG A 171 40.18 48.99 44.85
C ARG A 171 41.35 48.79 45.83
N LEU A 172 41.69 47.55 46.16
CA LEU A 172 42.82 47.23 47.04
C LEU A 172 44.16 47.64 46.42
N VAL A 173 44.38 47.38 45.12
CA VAL A 173 45.59 47.81 44.40
C VAL A 173 45.73 49.32 44.47
N ILE A 174 44.69 50.09 44.13
CA ILE A 174 44.71 51.56 44.19
C ILE A 174 45.02 52.06 45.61
N ALA A 175 44.44 51.41 46.64
CA ALA A 175 44.71 51.78 48.02
C ALA A 175 46.17 51.52 48.43
N TRP A 176 46.76 50.42 47.96
CA TRP A 176 48.16 50.10 48.21
C TRP A 176 49.13 50.98 47.43
N GLU A 177 48.83 51.32 46.19
CA GLU A 177 49.58 52.29 45.39
C GLU A 177 49.69 53.63 46.13
N ARG A 178 48.56 54.16 46.61
CA ARG A 178 48.54 55.41 47.40
C ARG A 178 49.36 55.32 48.69
N LYS A 179 49.30 54.19 49.40
CA LYS A 179 50.11 53.97 50.62
C LYS A 179 51.60 53.90 50.27
N PHE A 180 51.93 53.24 49.17
CA PHE A 180 53.30 53.15 48.67
C PHE A 180 53.83 54.53 48.32
N ASP A 181 53.08 55.36 47.60
CA ASP A 181 53.46 56.73 47.24
C ASP A 181 53.78 57.56 48.49
N VAL A 182 52.96 57.46 49.55
CA VAL A 182 53.18 58.17 50.82
C VAL A 182 54.50 57.72 51.48
N VAL A 183 54.77 56.41 51.50
CA VAL A 183 56.00 55.86 52.07
C VAL A 183 57.22 56.23 51.23
N ASP A 184 57.11 56.19 49.91
CA ASP A 184 58.17 56.56 48.97
C ASP A 184 58.51 58.05 49.09
N ASP A 185 57.51 58.92 49.18
CA ASP A 185 57.71 60.36 49.41
C ASP A 185 58.35 60.64 50.77
N HIS A 186 57.94 59.92 51.82
CA HIS A 186 58.58 60.03 53.13
C HIS A 186 60.04 59.57 53.07
N ASN A 187 60.33 58.46 52.37
CA ASN A 187 61.69 57.96 52.18
C ASN A 187 62.56 58.97 51.42
N LYS A 188 62.04 59.56 50.34
CA LYS A 188 62.72 60.63 49.59
C LYS A 188 63.04 61.83 50.49
N ARG A 189 62.14 62.24 51.37
CA ARG A 189 62.38 63.34 52.33
C ARG A 189 63.51 62.98 53.30
N LEU A 190 63.42 61.82 53.95
CA LEU A 190 64.47 61.36 54.87
C LEU A 190 65.85 61.28 54.20
N ARG A 191 65.92 60.82 52.95
CA ARG A 191 67.16 60.80 52.18
C ARG A 191 67.74 62.20 51.96
N ARG A 192 66.90 63.20 51.64
CA ARG A 192 67.34 64.59 51.50
C ARG A 192 67.82 65.16 52.84
N ASP A 193 67.11 64.87 53.93
CA ASP A 193 67.47 65.34 55.26
C ASP A 193 68.81 64.75 55.73
N ILE A 194 69.03 63.45 55.50
CA ILE A 194 70.32 62.78 55.77
C ILE A 194 71.44 63.41 54.95
N GLU A 195 71.21 63.68 53.67
CA GLU A 195 72.23 64.30 52.81
C GLU A 195 72.55 65.73 53.28
N HIS A 196 71.53 66.50 53.66
CA HIS A 196 71.73 67.82 54.24
C HIS A 196 72.54 67.78 55.54
N GLN A 197 72.24 66.83 56.44
CA GLN A 197 73.01 66.62 57.67
C GLN A 197 74.46 66.24 57.38
N ARG A 198 74.71 65.39 56.38
CA ARG A 198 76.08 65.04 55.95
C ARG A 198 76.86 66.26 55.48
N CYS A 199 76.24 67.17 54.71
CA CYS A 199 76.88 68.43 54.32
C CYS A 199 77.23 69.29 55.54
N ILE A 200 76.32 69.44 56.51
CA ILE A 200 76.59 70.21 57.74
C ILE A 200 77.74 69.58 58.54
N ILE A 201 77.76 68.25 58.68
CA ILE A 201 78.84 67.54 59.38
C ILE A 201 80.17 67.77 58.67
N ALA A 202 80.21 67.68 57.33
CA ALA A 202 81.41 67.97 56.56
C ALA A 202 81.92 69.41 56.76
N GLU A 203 81.02 70.40 56.75
CA GLU A 203 81.36 71.80 57.05
C GLU A 203 81.91 71.98 58.47
N GLN A 204 81.31 71.29 59.46
CA GLN A 204 81.77 71.31 60.84
C GLN A 204 83.14 70.64 60.99
N ASP A 205 83.36 69.51 60.34
CA ASP A 205 84.65 68.82 60.30
C ASP A 205 85.73 69.71 59.71
N ASP A 206 85.44 70.43 58.62
CA ASP A 206 86.38 71.38 58.01
C ASP A 206 86.72 72.54 58.95
N ARG A 207 85.72 73.07 59.68
CA ARG A 207 85.93 74.10 60.72
C ARG A 207 86.77 73.58 61.87
N ILE A 208 86.49 72.38 62.38
CA ILE A 208 87.28 71.73 63.44
C ILE A 208 88.73 71.57 62.97
N ARG A 209 88.97 71.04 61.77
CA ARG A 209 90.31 70.92 61.18
C ARG A 209 91.00 72.27 61.04
N ALA A 210 90.27 73.35 60.75
CA ALA A 210 90.82 74.70 60.72
C ALA A 210 91.22 75.20 62.13
N TYR A 211 90.36 75.02 63.13
CA TYR A 211 90.66 75.38 64.51
C TYR A 211 91.82 74.57 65.10
N GLU A 212 91.86 73.25 64.85
CA GLU A 212 92.98 72.41 65.24
C GLU A 212 94.31 72.90 64.63
N ARG A 213 94.31 73.31 63.36
CA ARG A 213 95.51 73.89 62.72
C ARG A 213 95.97 75.17 63.43
N VAL A 214 95.05 76.03 63.87
CA VAL A 214 95.38 77.26 64.62
C VAL A 214 95.93 76.91 66.00
N LEU A 215 95.27 76.02 66.73
CA LEU A 215 95.68 75.60 68.08
C LEU A 215 97.06 74.93 68.09
N ARG A 216 97.36 74.04 67.11
CA ARG A 216 98.69 73.44 66.93
C ARG A 216 99.77 74.50 66.66
N ARG A 217 99.46 75.55 65.90
CA ARG A 217 100.39 76.67 65.65
C ARG A 217 100.71 77.50 66.90
N HIS A 218 99.87 77.44 67.92
CA HIS A 218 100.05 78.20 69.17
C HIS A 218 100.45 77.31 70.35
N GLY A 219 100.77 76.02 70.12
CA GLY A 219 101.30 75.10 71.12
C GLY A 219 100.28 74.54 72.11
N PHE A 220 98.98 74.66 71.81
CA PHE A 220 97.89 74.16 72.67
C PHE A 220 97.46 72.71 72.36
N LEU A 221 97.93 72.17 71.23
CA LEU A 221 97.68 70.81 70.73
C LEU A 221 98.97 70.25 70.10
#